data_AF-A0A848HHX6-F1
#
_entry.id   AF-A0A848HHX6-F1
#
_cell.length_a   1.000
_cell.length_b   1.000
_cell.length_c   1.000
_cell.angle_alpha   90.00
_cell.angle_beta   90.00
_cell.angle_gamma   90.00
#
_symmetry.space_group_name_H-M   'P 1'
#
loop_
_entity.id
_entity.type
_entity.pdbx_description
1 polymer ?
#
loop_
_entity_poly.entity_id
_entity_poly.type
_entity_poly.pdbx_seq_one_letter_code
_entity_poly.pdbx_strand_id
1 'polypeptide(L)'
;MAAVLAAVFRSKPEYTMTIVSGCLLVGPFLAMGLYEVSRRLERGERPDFGSSLTCWQRHLGSMGLLVLVLTLLELLWGRASLVVFAVFFDTGMPSTASVLQAVFNPRNWEFLAVYLVVGGLFAALVFCTTAVSIPMILDRDTDAITAALTSFQAVLQNAGAMLLWGALVVALTLLALWPWSLGLLVVGPWLGHATWHAYRDAVTWD
;
A
#
# COMPACT_ATOMS: atom_id res chain seq x y z
N MET A 1 -5.38 12.48 5.12
CA MET A 1 -4.10 11.80 5.38
C MET A 1 -2.92 12.57 4.81
N ALA A 2 -2.84 12.81 3.50
CA ALA A 2 -1.72 13.53 2.89
C ALA A 2 -1.48 14.95 3.48
N ALA A 3 -2.53 15.73 3.71
CA ALA A 3 -2.41 17.05 4.36
C ALA A 3 -1.85 16.97 5.80
N VAL A 4 -2.27 15.95 6.56
CA VAL A 4 -1.77 15.72 7.94
C VAL A 4 -0.29 15.36 7.89
N LEU A 5 0.09 14.49 6.97
CA LEU A 5 1.49 14.08 6.77
C LEU A 5 2.37 15.26 6.36
N ALA A 6 1.90 16.13 5.45
CA ALA A 6 2.59 17.36 5.08
C ALA A 6 2.71 18.36 6.25
N ALA A 7 1.67 18.48 7.08
CA ALA A 7 1.70 19.33 8.26
C ALA A 7 2.68 18.82 9.33
N VAL A 8 2.70 17.51 9.58
CA VAL A 8 3.62 16.87 10.52
C VAL A 8 5.06 16.97 10.01
N PHE A 9 5.31 16.72 8.73
CA PHE A 9 6.64 16.87 8.14
C PHE A 9 7.21 18.29 8.32
N ARG A 10 6.36 19.32 8.20
CA ARG A 10 6.77 20.73 8.39
C ARG A 10 6.98 21.13 9.85
N SER A 11 6.23 20.53 10.78
CA SER A 11 6.20 20.96 12.19
C SER A 11 7.04 20.08 13.10
N LYS A 12 7.01 18.76 12.92
CA LYS A 12 7.69 17.74 13.72
C LYS A 12 8.13 16.57 12.83
N PRO A 13 9.20 16.74 12.02
CA PRO A 13 9.64 15.75 11.05
C PRO A 13 9.93 14.38 11.66
N GLU A 14 10.31 14.32 12.94
CA GLU A 14 10.55 13.09 13.70
C GLU A 14 9.33 12.15 13.79
N TYR A 15 8.10 12.68 13.74
CA TYR A 15 6.87 11.88 13.76
C TYR A 15 6.35 11.51 12.37
N THR A 16 7.00 11.99 11.29
CA THR A 16 6.53 11.75 9.92
C THR A 16 6.43 10.26 9.63
N MET A 17 7.45 9.47 10.01
CA MET A 17 7.45 8.03 9.78
C MET A 17 6.32 7.34 10.54
N THR A 18 6.05 7.73 11.79
CA THR A 18 4.92 7.21 12.56
C THR A 18 3.57 7.51 11.90
N ILE A 19 3.41 8.69 11.31
CA ILE A 19 2.20 9.05 10.57
C ILE A 19 2.08 8.28 9.26
N VAL A 20 3.19 8.04 8.55
CA VAL A 20 3.22 7.18 7.35
C VAL A 20 2.76 5.77 7.72
N SER A 21 3.27 5.20 8.82
CA SER A 21 2.84 3.90 9.34
C SER A 21 1.35 3.86 9.63
N GLY A 22 0.83 4.83 10.40
CA GLY A 22 -0.61 4.92 10.66
C GLY A 22 -1.44 5.03 9.38
N CYS A 23 -0.90 5.71 8.36
CA CYS A 23 -1.57 5.81 7.08
C CYS A 23 -1.64 4.48 6.33
N LEU A 24 -0.56 3.70 6.35
CA LEU A 24 -0.51 2.36 5.78
C LEU A 24 -1.53 1.42 6.43
N LEU A 25 -1.74 1.53 7.75
CA LEU A 25 -2.66 0.66 8.48
C LEU A 25 -4.13 1.05 8.31
N VAL A 26 -4.42 2.35 8.16
CA VAL A 26 -5.79 2.84 7.89
C VAL A 26 -6.17 2.69 6.41
N GLY A 27 -5.19 2.71 5.51
CA GLY A 27 -5.35 2.62 4.06
C GLY A 27 -6.29 1.50 3.59
N PRO A 28 -6.14 0.25 4.08
CA PRO A 28 -7.02 -0.86 3.69
C PRO A 28 -8.51 -0.60 3.90
N PHE A 29 -8.89 0.08 4.99
CA PHE A 29 -10.29 0.40 5.29
C PHE A 29 -10.84 1.45 4.31
N LEU A 30 -10.02 2.45 3.96
CA LEU A 30 -10.40 3.45 2.96
C LEU A 30 -10.52 2.83 1.57
N ALA A 31 -9.58 1.95 1.20
CA ALA A 31 -9.62 1.22 -0.06
C ALA A 31 -10.88 0.35 -0.16
N MET A 32 -11.24 -0.36 0.91
CA MET A 32 -12.47 -1.15 0.98
C MET A 32 -13.73 -0.30 0.69
N GLY A 33 -13.80 0.92 1.21
CA GLY A 33 -14.89 1.84 0.89
C GLY A 33 -14.97 2.23 -0.59
N LEU A 34 -13.82 2.41 -1.26
CA LEU A 34 -13.77 2.67 -2.71
C LEU A 34 -14.16 1.44 -3.54
N TYR A 35 -13.80 0.24 -3.07
CA TYR A 35 -14.21 -1.01 -3.69
C TYR A 35 -15.72 -1.25 -3.56
N GLU A 36 -16.34 -0.85 -2.44
CA GLU A 36 -17.80 -0.95 -2.25
C GLU A 36 -18.57 -0.13 -3.29
N VAL A 37 -18.08 1.08 -3.61
CA VAL A 37 -18.67 1.90 -4.69
C VAL A 37 -18.60 1.15 -6.02
N SER A 38 -17.45 0.57 -6.35
CA SER A 38 -17.25 -0.16 -7.61
C SER A 38 -18.11 -1.43 -7.69
N ARG A 39 -18.23 -2.17 -6.58
CA ARG A 39 -19.09 -3.35 -6.45
C ARG A 39 -20.56 -3.03 -6.70
N ARG A 40 -21.06 -1.94 -6.12
CA ARG A 40 -22.44 -1.48 -6.30
C ARG A 40 -22.72 -1.05 -7.74
N LEU A 41 -21.79 -0.30 -8.33
CA LEU A 41 -21.89 0.12 -9.73
C LEU A 41 -21.93 -1.09 -10.67
N GLU A 42 -21.11 -2.12 -10.44
CA GLU A 42 -21.16 -3.37 -11.23
C GLU A 42 -22.52 -4.09 -11.10
N ARG A 43 -23.16 -4.02 -9.93
CA ARG A 43 -24.49 -4.59 -9.68
C ARG A 43 -25.66 -3.73 -10.19
N GLY A 44 -25.38 -2.57 -10.80
CA GLY A 44 -26.42 -1.62 -11.23
C GLY A 44 -27.11 -0.90 -10.05
N GLU A 45 -26.55 -0.98 -8.85
CA GLU A 45 -27.05 -0.33 -7.65
C GLU A 45 -26.56 1.13 -7.57
N ARG A 46 -27.34 1.99 -6.92
CA ARG A 46 -26.90 3.38 -6.66
C ARG A 46 -25.87 3.37 -5.53
N PRO A 47 -24.65 3.90 -5.75
CA PRO A 47 -23.66 3.99 -4.69
C PRO A 47 -24.15 4.93 -3.59
N ASP A 48 -24.00 4.49 -2.34
CA ASP A 48 -24.31 5.28 -1.15
C ASP A 48 -23.03 5.56 -0.35
N PHE A 49 -22.93 6.78 0.16
CA PHE A 49 -21.76 7.20 0.94
C PHE A 49 -21.74 6.53 2.32
N GLY A 50 -22.90 6.35 2.94
CA GLY A 50 -23.04 5.71 4.25
C GLY A 50 -22.57 4.26 4.23
N SER A 51 -22.99 3.50 3.23
CA SER A 51 -22.53 2.12 3.05
C SER A 51 -21.02 2.03 2.80
N SER A 52 -20.46 2.95 2.01
CA SER A 52 -19.02 2.98 1.73
C SER A 52 -18.20 3.22 3.00
N LEU A 53 -18.73 4.04 3.92
CA LEU A 53 -18.10 4.37 5.21
C LEU A 53 -18.38 3.33 6.32
N THR A 54 -19.17 2.29 6.08
CA THR A 54 -19.52 1.30 7.11
C THR A 54 -19.36 -0.15 6.65
N CYS A 55 -19.01 -0.37 5.37
CA CYS A 55 -18.85 -1.69 4.76
C CYS A 55 -17.89 -2.61 5.53
N TRP A 56 -16.84 -2.06 6.14
CA TRP A 56 -15.86 -2.84 6.90
C TRP A 56 -16.41 -3.47 8.18
N GLN A 57 -17.54 -3.02 8.72
CA GLN A 57 -18.08 -3.51 10.00
C GLN A 57 -18.34 -5.02 9.98
N ARG A 58 -18.77 -5.55 8.82
CA ARG A 58 -19.03 -6.98 8.65
C ARG A 58 -17.75 -7.81 8.49
N HIS A 59 -16.65 -7.16 8.10
CA HIS A 59 -15.38 -7.82 7.73
C HIS A 59 -14.25 -7.52 8.70
N LEU A 60 -14.55 -7.04 9.92
CA LEU A 60 -13.55 -6.60 10.90
C LEU A 60 -12.53 -7.69 11.28
N GLY A 61 -12.96 -8.96 11.34
CA GLY A 61 -12.06 -10.07 11.64
C GLY A 61 -10.99 -10.26 10.56
N SER A 62 -11.40 -10.43 9.31
CA SER A 62 -10.50 -10.57 8.16
C SER A 62 -9.65 -9.32 7.95
N MET A 63 -10.25 -8.13 8.02
CA MET A 63 -9.51 -6.88 7.88
C MET A 63 -8.49 -6.67 9.01
N GLY A 64 -8.86 -7.00 10.25
CA GLY A 64 -7.95 -6.94 11.40
C GLY A 64 -6.75 -7.87 11.24
N LEU A 65 -6.97 -9.10 10.77
CA LEU A 65 -5.88 -10.04 10.50
C LEU A 65 -4.99 -9.57 9.34
N LEU A 66 -5.57 -9.03 8.25
CA LEU A 66 -4.82 -8.46 7.14
C LEU A 66 -3.94 -7.28 7.60
N VAL A 67 -4.51 -6.35 8.37
CA VAL A 67 -3.78 -5.20 8.92
C VAL A 67 -2.69 -5.64 9.90
N LEU A 68 -2.93 -6.70 10.69
CA LEU A 68 -1.90 -7.30 11.54
C LEU A 68 -0.73 -7.83 10.72
N VAL A 69 -1.00 -8.56 9.62
CA VAL A 69 0.06 -9.05 8.71
C VAL A 69 0.83 -7.89 8.10
N LEU A 70 0.14 -6.84 7.64
CA LEU A 70 0.78 -5.64 7.11
C LEU A 70 1.65 -4.93 8.16
N THR A 71 1.19 -4.87 9.41
CA THR A 71 1.95 -4.30 10.53
C THR A 71 3.23 -5.10 10.77
N LEU A 72 3.16 -6.43 10.77
CA LEU A 72 4.34 -7.28 10.96
C LEU A 72 5.35 -7.11 9.81
N LEU A 73 4.86 -7.04 8.57
CA LEU A 73 5.70 -6.77 7.39
C LEU A 73 6.36 -5.39 7.47
N GLU A 74 5.62 -4.38 7.92
CA GLU A 74 6.16 -3.04 8.13
C GLU A 74 7.25 -3.02 9.21
N LEU A 75 7.01 -3.67 10.36
CA LEU A 75 8.01 -3.76 11.43
C LEU A 75 9.27 -4.49 10.96
N LEU A 76 9.10 -5.58 10.20
CA LEU A 76 10.21 -6.34 9.66
C LEU A 76 10.98 -5.54 8.61
N TRP A 77 10.28 -4.82 7.75
CA TRP A 77 10.88 -3.86 6.80
C TRP A 77 11.68 -2.79 7.53
N GLY A 78 11.09 -2.16 8.56
CA GLY A 78 11.77 -1.13 9.36
C GLY A 78 13.08 -1.65 9.98
N ARG A 79 13.08 -2.90 10.48
CA ARG A 79 14.28 -3.57 10.99
C ARG A 79 15.30 -3.85 9.88
N ALA A 80 14.86 -4.38 8.74
CA ALA A 80 15.74 -4.63 7.59
C ALA A 80 16.38 -3.33 7.08
N SER A 81 15.60 -2.26 6.96
CA SER A 81 16.08 -0.92 6.58
C SER A 81 17.17 -0.42 7.53
N LEU A 82 17.01 -0.59 8.85
CA LEU A 82 18.04 -0.21 9.82
C LEU A 82 19.33 -1.03 9.66
N VAL A 83 19.22 -2.34 9.39
CA VAL A 83 20.39 -3.19 9.13
C VAL A 83 21.13 -2.74 7.88
N VAL A 84 20.42 -2.44 6.78
CA VAL A 84 21.04 -1.91 5.57
C VAL A 84 21.76 -0.59 5.87
N PHE A 85 21.13 0.33 6.61
CA PHE A 85 21.81 1.56 7.02
C PHE A 85 23.07 1.31 7.85
N ALA A 86 23.01 0.39 8.83
CA ALA A 86 24.14 0.08 9.70
C ALA A 86 25.33 -0.57 8.96
N VAL A 87 25.08 -1.30 7.87
CA VAL A 87 26.14 -1.91 7.05
C VAL A 87 26.92 -0.86 6.26
N PHE A 88 26.26 0.23 5.85
CA PHE A 88 26.87 1.25 4.98
C PHE A 88 27.32 2.52 5.73
N PHE A 89 26.81 2.77 6.94
CA PHE A 89 27.08 4.00 7.69
C PHE A 89 27.40 3.72 9.16
N ASP A 90 28.59 4.13 9.60
CA ASP A 90 29.05 4.00 11.01
C ASP A 90 28.61 5.17 11.91
N THR A 91 27.70 6.03 11.45
CA THR A 91 27.36 7.31 12.12
C THR A 91 26.30 7.21 13.22
N GLY A 92 25.89 6.02 13.65
CA GLY A 92 24.80 5.82 14.62
C GLY A 92 23.41 5.84 13.98
N MET A 93 22.36 6.20 14.74
CA MET A 93 20.97 6.18 14.23
C MET A 93 20.77 7.16 13.06
N PRO A 94 20.09 6.75 11.97
CA PRO A 94 19.87 7.62 10.81
C PRO A 94 18.97 8.80 11.19
N SER A 95 19.38 10.00 10.78
CA SER A 95 18.62 11.24 10.86
C SER A 95 18.11 11.66 9.48
N THR A 96 17.14 12.57 9.40
CA THR A 96 16.65 13.12 8.13
C THR A 96 17.78 13.66 7.25
N ALA A 97 18.77 14.33 7.86
CA ALA A 97 19.92 14.89 7.15
C ALA A 97 20.85 13.79 6.60
N SER A 98 21.12 12.75 7.38
CA SER A 98 21.97 11.64 6.93
C SER A 98 21.31 10.82 5.83
N VAL A 99 19.98 10.66 5.85
CA VAL A 99 19.22 10.00 4.77
C VAL A 99 19.29 10.81 3.49
N LEU A 100 19.08 12.14 3.55
CA LEU A 100 19.19 13.01 2.38
C LEU A 100 20.60 12.96 1.76
N GLN A 101 21.63 13.03 2.61
CA GLN A 101 23.01 12.91 2.14
C GLN A 101 23.30 11.52 1.56
N ALA A 102 22.76 10.46 2.17
CA ALA A 102 22.90 9.10 1.67
C ALA A 102 22.31 8.94 0.26
N VAL A 103 21.13 9.50 0.03
CA VAL A 103 20.38 9.36 -1.23
C VAL A 103 20.94 10.21 -2.35
N PHE A 104 21.33 11.46 -2.07
CA PHE A 104 21.77 12.39 -3.12
C PHE A 104 23.27 12.36 -3.39
N ASN A 105 24.06 11.65 -2.60
CA ASN A 105 25.50 11.51 -2.84
C ASN A 105 25.76 10.41 -3.89
N PRO A 106 26.30 10.75 -5.08
CA PRO A 106 26.56 9.78 -6.15
C PRO A 106 27.53 8.66 -5.73
N ARG A 107 28.35 8.91 -4.70
CA ARG A 107 29.31 7.94 -4.18
C ARG A 107 28.65 6.78 -3.42
N ASN A 108 27.39 6.92 -3.01
CA ASN A 108 26.64 5.94 -2.23
C ASN A 108 25.74 5.03 -3.09
N TRP A 109 26.09 4.82 -4.36
CA TRP A 109 25.26 4.03 -5.29
C TRP A 109 25.05 2.59 -4.82
N GLU A 110 26.03 1.98 -4.14
CA GLU A 110 25.92 0.62 -3.58
C GLU A 110 24.83 0.55 -2.51
N PHE A 111 24.81 1.53 -1.61
CA PHE A 111 23.74 1.66 -0.61
C PHE A 111 22.38 1.77 -1.30
N LEU A 112 22.25 2.61 -2.33
CA LEU A 112 20.98 2.77 -3.06
C LEU A 112 20.55 1.49 -3.75
N ALA A 113 21.48 0.76 -4.38
CA ALA A 113 21.18 -0.50 -5.04
C ALA A 113 20.70 -1.55 -4.04
N VAL A 114 21.40 -1.73 -2.91
CA VAL A 114 21.00 -2.69 -1.87
C VAL A 114 19.69 -2.27 -1.23
N TYR A 115 19.52 -0.99 -0.90
CA TYR A 115 18.29 -0.48 -0.30
C TYR A 115 17.09 -0.66 -1.24
N LEU A 116 17.27 -0.43 -2.54
CA LEU A 116 16.24 -0.66 -3.55
C LEU A 116 15.88 -2.15 -3.68
N VAL A 117 16.86 -3.05 -3.65
CA VAL A 117 16.61 -4.50 -3.72
C VAL A 117 15.86 -4.98 -2.48
N VAL A 118 16.32 -4.62 -1.29
CA VAL A 118 15.66 -5.04 -0.04
C VAL A 118 14.27 -4.41 0.05
N GLY A 119 14.12 -3.11 -0.23
CA GLY A 119 12.82 -2.43 -0.24
C GLY A 119 11.88 -2.99 -1.31
N GLY A 120 12.40 -3.27 -2.50
CA GLY A 120 11.67 -3.90 -3.60
C GLY A 120 11.14 -5.28 -3.23
N LEU A 121 11.92 -6.08 -2.47
CA LEU A 121 11.47 -7.38 -1.98
C LEU A 121 10.27 -7.24 -1.02
N PHE A 122 10.34 -6.34 -0.04
CA PHE A 122 9.21 -6.09 0.87
C PHE A 122 8.00 -5.51 0.14
N ALA A 123 8.21 -4.58 -0.79
CA ALA A 123 7.15 -4.01 -1.61
C ALA A 123 6.48 -5.10 -2.46
N ALA A 124 7.25 -6.00 -3.07
CA ALA A 124 6.72 -7.13 -3.82
C ALA A 124 5.92 -8.09 -2.93
N LEU A 125 6.43 -8.42 -1.72
CA LEU A 125 5.71 -9.26 -0.76
C LEU A 125 4.36 -8.64 -0.35
N VAL A 126 4.34 -7.34 -0.02
CA VAL A 126 3.10 -6.63 0.33
C VAL A 126 2.16 -6.58 -0.87
N PHE A 127 2.66 -6.27 -2.07
CA PHE A 127 1.85 -6.24 -3.27
C PHE A 127 1.24 -7.60 -3.58
N CYS A 128 2.04 -8.67 -3.60
CA CYS A 128 1.54 -10.03 -3.83
C CYS A 128 0.49 -10.46 -2.81
N THR A 129 0.63 -10.07 -1.55
CA THR A 129 -0.31 -10.44 -0.48
C THR A 129 -1.55 -9.57 -0.40
N THR A 130 -1.61 -8.42 -1.09
CA THR A 130 -2.73 -7.46 -0.93
C THR A 130 -3.41 -7.01 -2.21
N ALA A 131 -2.79 -7.24 -3.38
CA ALA A 131 -3.26 -6.74 -4.68
C ALA A 131 -4.75 -7.00 -4.93
N VAL A 132 -5.25 -8.18 -4.54
CA VAL A 132 -6.67 -8.54 -4.70
C VAL A 132 -7.34 -8.98 -3.39
N SER A 133 -6.64 -8.94 -2.25
CA SER A 133 -7.17 -9.49 -1.00
C SER A 133 -8.31 -8.65 -0.41
N ILE A 134 -8.18 -7.32 -0.42
CA ILE A 134 -9.24 -6.43 0.09
C ILE A 134 -10.53 -6.54 -0.73
N PRO A 135 -10.52 -6.42 -2.07
CA PRO A 135 -11.76 -6.59 -2.85
C PRO A 135 -12.33 -8.00 -2.72
N MET A 136 -11.48 -9.03 -2.56
CA MET A 136 -11.95 -10.40 -2.31
C MET A 136 -12.63 -10.57 -0.94
N ILE A 137 -12.06 -10.00 0.12
CA ILE A 137 -12.69 -9.99 1.45
C ILE A 137 -14.05 -9.27 1.38
N LEU A 138 -14.11 -8.14 0.68
CA LEU A 138 -15.35 -7.38 0.52
C LEU A 138 -16.42 -8.15 -0.27
N ASP A 139 -16.06 -8.70 -1.44
CA ASP A 139 -17.01 -9.35 -2.34
C ASP A 139 -17.50 -10.70 -1.82
N ARG A 140 -16.59 -11.50 -1.27
CA ARG A 140 -16.83 -12.92 -0.93
C ARG A 140 -16.79 -13.23 0.58
N ASP A 141 -16.63 -12.24 1.45
CA ASP A 141 -16.57 -12.41 2.91
C ASP A 141 -15.55 -13.48 3.35
N THR A 142 -14.45 -13.59 2.59
CA THR A 142 -13.42 -14.61 2.81
C THR A 142 -12.46 -14.20 3.94
N ASP A 143 -11.82 -15.18 4.59
CA ASP A 143 -10.80 -14.90 5.59
C ASP A 143 -9.52 -14.31 4.97
N ALA A 144 -8.74 -13.59 5.78
CA ALA A 144 -7.57 -12.86 5.29
C ALA A 144 -6.46 -13.77 4.74
N ILE A 145 -6.31 -14.98 5.28
CA ILE A 145 -5.25 -15.90 4.87
C ILE A 145 -5.58 -16.43 3.48
N THR A 146 -6.82 -16.91 3.28
CA THR A 146 -7.30 -17.37 1.97
C THR A 146 -7.22 -16.25 0.94
N ALA A 147 -7.62 -15.03 1.30
CA ALA A 147 -7.53 -13.87 0.42
C ALA A 147 -6.07 -13.50 0.05
N ALA A 148 -5.13 -13.61 1.00
CA ALA A 148 -3.71 -13.34 0.76
C ALA A 148 -3.06 -14.42 -0.12
N LEU A 149 -3.36 -15.70 0.13
CA LEU A 149 -2.86 -16.81 -0.69
C LEU A 149 -3.40 -16.75 -2.12
N THR A 150 -4.69 -16.43 -2.27
CA THR A 150 -5.31 -16.24 -3.59
C THR A 150 -4.67 -15.06 -4.31
N SER A 151 -4.39 -13.95 -3.60
CA SER A 151 -3.69 -12.80 -4.17
C SER A 151 -2.29 -13.17 -4.65
N PHE A 152 -1.55 -13.95 -3.85
CA PHE A 152 -0.22 -14.39 -4.22
C PHE A 152 -0.25 -15.24 -5.49
N GLN A 153 -1.19 -16.17 -5.58
CA GLN A 153 -1.38 -17.01 -6.78
C GLN A 153 -1.80 -16.18 -7.99
N ALA A 154 -2.74 -15.24 -7.84
CA ALA A 154 -3.20 -14.37 -8.91
C ALA A 154 -2.05 -13.52 -9.48
N VAL A 155 -1.16 -13.01 -8.61
CA VAL A 155 0.02 -12.25 -9.04
C VAL A 155 1.02 -13.13 -9.78
N LEU A 156 1.30 -14.34 -9.29
CA LEU A 156 2.24 -15.25 -9.96
C LEU A 156 1.73 -15.74 -11.32
N GLN A 157 0.45 -16.07 -11.43
CA GLN A 157 -0.16 -16.51 -12.68
C GLN A 157 -0.20 -15.40 -13.73
N ASN A 158 -0.25 -14.13 -13.29
CA ASN A 158 -0.35 -12.96 -14.16
C ASN A 158 0.84 -12.00 -13.98
N ALA A 159 2.05 -12.54 -13.76
CA ALA A 159 3.21 -11.76 -13.32
C ALA A 159 3.51 -10.54 -14.19
N GLY A 160 3.47 -10.67 -15.51
CA GLY A 160 3.72 -9.54 -16.43
C GLY A 160 2.69 -8.42 -16.29
N ALA A 161 1.39 -8.76 -16.28
CA ALA A 161 0.31 -7.80 -16.12
C ALA A 161 0.33 -7.15 -14.73
N MET A 162 0.64 -7.93 -13.69
CA MET A 162 0.67 -7.47 -12.31
C MET A 162 1.90 -6.61 -11.99
N LEU A 163 3.05 -6.87 -12.64
CA LEU A 163 4.20 -5.97 -12.61
C LEU A 163 3.89 -4.63 -13.26
N LEU A 164 3.25 -4.64 -14.44
CA LEU A 164 2.78 -3.41 -15.09
C LEU A 164 1.79 -2.66 -14.19
N TRP A 165 0.84 -3.39 -13.59
CA TRP A 165 -0.14 -2.81 -12.67
C TRP A 165 0.53 -2.15 -11.47
N GLY A 166 1.46 -2.85 -10.81
CA GLY A 166 2.24 -2.29 -9.70
C GLY A 166 3.03 -1.04 -10.12
N ALA A 167 3.67 -1.06 -11.29
CA ALA A 167 4.39 0.10 -11.83
C ALA A 167 3.45 1.30 -12.08
N LEU A 168 2.25 1.06 -12.62
CA LEU A 168 1.24 2.10 -12.82
C LEU A 168 0.74 2.68 -11.50
N VAL A 169 0.48 1.84 -10.49
CA VAL A 169 0.09 2.29 -9.14
C VAL A 169 1.16 3.22 -8.56
N VAL A 170 2.44 2.82 -8.65
CA VAL A 170 3.57 3.65 -8.17
C VAL A 170 3.64 4.96 -8.93
N ALA A 171 3.65 4.91 -10.28
CA ALA A 171 3.77 6.10 -11.11
C ALA A 171 2.62 7.09 -10.88
N LEU A 172 1.37 6.60 -10.90
CA LEU A 172 0.19 7.44 -10.68
C LEU A 172 0.15 8.00 -9.26
N THR A 173 0.56 7.23 -8.25
CA THR A 173 0.63 7.73 -6.87
C THR A 173 1.68 8.83 -6.73
N LEU A 174 2.88 8.64 -7.31
CA LEU A 174 3.94 9.66 -7.28
C LEU A 174 3.50 10.94 -7.99
N LEU A 175 2.86 10.82 -9.16
CA LEU A 175 2.28 11.96 -9.88
C LEU A 175 1.17 12.64 -9.07
N ALA A 176 0.30 11.87 -8.44
CA ALA A 176 -0.82 12.39 -7.63
C ALA A 176 -0.37 13.13 -6.38
N LEU A 177 0.81 12.80 -5.85
CA LEU A 177 1.42 13.49 -4.71
C LEU A 177 1.90 14.91 -5.08
N TRP A 178 2.04 15.22 -6.37
CA TRP A 178 2.53 16.50 -6.89
C TRP A 178 1.41 17.33 -7.55
N PRO A 179 1.08 18.58 -7.15
CA PRO A 179 1.39 19.34 -5.93
C PRO A 179 0.30 19.21 -4.83
N TRP A 180 0.71 19.33 -3.56
CA TRP A 180 -0.14 19.23 -2.34
C TRP A 180 -0.97 17.93 -2.21
N SER A 181 -0.64 16.89 -2.96
CA SER A 181 -1.37 15.61 -2.96
C SER A 181 -2.85 15.69 -3.31
N LEU A 182 -3.30 16.78 -3.94
CA LEU A 182 -4.68 16.95 -4.39
C LEU A 182 -5.04 15.95 -5.50
N GLY A 183 -4.06 15.51 -6.29
CA GLY A 183 -4.25 14.48 -7.31
C GLY A 183 -4.78 13.17 -6.75
N LEU A 184 -4.54 12.86 -5.47
CA LEU A 184 -5.06 11.65 -4.81
C LEU A 184 -6.59 11.64 -4.71
N LEU A 185 -7.26 12.81 -4.75
CA LEU A 185 -8.72 12.87 -4.78
C LEU A 185 -9.31 12.28 -6.06
N VAL A 186 -8.53 12.29 -7.15
CA VAL A 186 -8.92 11.74 -8.45
C VAL A 186 -8.30 10.36 -8.66
N VAL A 187 -7.00 10.25 -8.44
CA VAL A 187 -6.24 9.02 -8.66
C VAL A 187 -6.62 7.93 -7.66
N GLY A 188 -6.95 8.27 -6.41
CA GLY A 188 -7.37 7.29 -5.40
C GLY A 188 -8.61 6.51 -5.82
N PRO A 189 -9.76 7.17 -6.08
CA PRO A 189 -10.95 6.51 -6.60
C PRO A 189 -10.72 5.76 -7.92
N TRP A 190 -9.90 6.33 -8.82
CA TRP A 190 -9.61 5.69 -10.11
C TRP A 190 -8.81 4.39 -9.94
N LEU A 191 -7.76 4.40 -9.13
CA LEU A 191 -7.00 3.20 -8.79
C LEU A 191 -7.87 2.18 -8.04
N GLY A 192 -8.74 2.64 -7.14
CA GLY A 192 -9.69 1.77 -6.45
C GLY A 192 -10.61 1.04 -7.44
N HIS A 193 -11.20 1.78 -8.37
CA HIS A 193 -12.07 1.24 -9.40
C HIS A 193 -11.34 0.29 -10.36
N ALA A 194 -10.16 0.68 -10.83
CA ALA A 194 -9.35 -0.16 -11.70
C ALA A 194 -8.88 -1.45 -10.99
N THR A 195 -8.50 -1.37 -9.71
CA THR A 195 -8.14 -2.57 -8.91
C THR A 195 -9.33 -3.50 -8.73
N TRP A 196 -10.55 -2.97 -8.56
CA TRP A 196 -11.76 -3.78 -8.50
C TRP A 196 -11.95 -4.62 -9.78
N HIS A 197 -11.82 -3.99 -10.94
CA HIS A 197 -11.92 -4.70 -12.21
C HIS A 197 -10.76 -5.68 -12.44
N ALA A 198 -9.53 -5.30 -12.09
CA ALA A 198 -8.39 -6.20 -12.14
C ALA A 198 -8.60 -7.44 -11.25
N TYR A 199 -9.23 -7.28 -10.08
CA TYR A 199 -9.63 -8.40 -9.22
C TYR A 199 -10.67 -9.31 -9.89
N ARG A 200 -11.72 -8.73 -10.48
CA ARG A 200 -12.79 -9.49 -11.14
C ARG A 200 -12.26 -10.32 -12.31
N ASP A 201 -11.29 -9.78 -13.06
CA ASP A 201 -10.66 -10.47 -14.18
C ASP A 201 -9.63 -11.52 -13.73
N ALA A 202 -8.83 -11.22 -12.70
CA ALA A 202 -7.76 -12.10 -12.24
C ALA A 202 -8.24 -13.26 -11.36
N VAL A 203 -9.43 -13.15 -10.76
CA VAL A 203 -9.94 -14.13 -9.79
C VAL A 203 -11.31 -14.64 -10.22
N THR A 204 -11.29 -15.60 -11.15
CA THR A 204 -12.46 -16.38 -11.55
C THR A 204 -12.80 -17.40 -10.45
N TRP A 205 -14.01 -17.34 -9.92
CA TRP A 205 -14.57 -18.40 -9.08
C TRP A 205 -15.77 -18.96 -9.81
N ASP A 206 -15.80 -20.29 -9.94
CA ASP A 206 -16.98 -21.06 -10.35
C ASP A 206 -18.05 -21.10 -9.26
#